data_AF-A0A945CDL0-F1
#
_entry.id   AF-A0A945CDL0-F1
#
_cell.length_a   1.000
_cell.length_b   1.000
_cell.length_c   1.000
_cell.angle_alpha   90.00
_cell.angle_beta   90.00
_cell.angle_gamma   90.00
#
_symmetry.space_group_name_H-M   'P 1'
#
loop_
_entity.id
_entity.type
_entity.pdbx_description
1 polymer ?
#
loop_
_entity_poly.entity_id
_entity_poly.type
_entity_poly.pdbx_seq_one_letter_code
_entity_poly.pdbx_strand_id
1 'polypeptide(L)'
;MLESVNEEGKLQYSGKIVNKSEAVVRNVLFRFIVENDQGSIIEAVTIAVDGVNGEYILQNEVVDFEFTLRSRPNKIFSKEFSIDYKSSGEDL
;
A
#
# COMPACT_ATOMS: atom_id res chain seq x y z
N MET A 1 2.75 -3.41 -8.72
CA MET A 1 3.63 -3.37 -7.54
C MET A 1 4.81 -4.27 -7.81
N LEU A 2 5.99 -3.87 -7.37
CA LEU A 2 7.24 -4.62 -7.41
C LEU A 2 7.65 -4.94 -5.97
N GLU A 3 8.12 -6.16 -5.74
CA GLU A 3 8.75 -6.59 -4.49
C GLU A 3 10.25 -6.77 -4.75
N SER A 4 11.09 -6.22 -3.86
CA SER A 4 12.54 -6.34 -3.90
C SER A 4 13.11 -6.58 -2.50
N VAL A 5 14.40 -6.90 -2.43
CA VAL A 5 15.17 -6.91 -1.18
C VAL A 5 16.10 -5.70 -1.20
N ASN A 6 15.98 -4.81 -0.21
CA ASN A 6 16.83 -3.62 -0.12
C ASN A 6 18.23 -3.95 0.44
N GLU A 7 19.09 -2.95 0.55
CA GLU A 7 20.47 -3.10 1.03
C GLU A 7 20.58 -3.64 2.48
N GLU A 8 19.52 -3.47 3.28
CA GLU A 8 19.43 -3.99 4.65
C GLU A 8 18.91 -5.44 4.73
N GLY A 9 18.66 -6.07 3.57
CA GLY A 9 18.09 -7.41 3.51
C GLY A 9 16.60 -7.46 3.89
N LYS A 10 15.88 -6.35 3.76
CA LYS A 10 14.43 -6.22 4.06
C LYS A 10 13.61 -6.25 2.78
N LEU A 11 12.36 -6.71 2.88
CA LEU A 11 11.43 -6.61 1.76
C LEU A 11 11.01 -5.16 1.58
N GLN A 12 11.26 -4.62 0.39
CA GLN A 12 10.80 -3.31 -0.06
C GLN A 12 9.76 -3.50 -1.16
N TYR A 13 8.71 -2.71 -1.09
CA TYR A 13 7.65 -2.70 -2.09
C TYR A 13 7.56 -1.32 -2.68
N SER A 14 7.53 -1.25 -4.00
CA SER A 14 7.31 -0.01 -4.73
C SER A 14 6.25 -0.20 -5.81
N GLY A 15 5.57 0.88 -6.17
CA GLY A 15 4.55 0.78 -7.19
C GLY A 15 3.95 2.11 -7.54
N LYS A 16 2.95 2.03 -8.42
CA LYS A 16 2.16 3.16 -8.87
C LYS A 16 0.69 2.82 -8.70
N ILE A 17 -0.10 3.80 -8.31
CA ILE A 17 -1.56 3.75 -8.43
C ILE A 17 -2.02 4.75 -9.47
N VAL A 18 -3.12 4.42 -10.13
CA VAL A 18 -3.74 5.31 -11.10
C VAL A 18 -5.23 5.38 -10.81
N ASN A 19 -5.75 6.58 -10.54
CA ASN A 19 -7.20 6.76 -10.46
C ASN A 19 -7.77 6.73 -11.87
N LYS A 20 -8.45 5.63 -12.23
CA LYS A 20 -9.13 5.48 -13.53
C LYS A 20 -10.59 5.92 -13.52
N SER A 21 -11.10 6.34 -12.38
CA SER A 21 -12.46 6.88 -12.27
C SER A 21 -12.50 8.36 -12.65
N GLU A 22 -13.69 8.86 -12.96
CA GLU A 22 -13.94 10.30 -13.17
C GLU A 22 -14.04 11.06 -11.84
N ALA A 23 -14.26 10.35 -10.73
CA ALA A 23 -14.38 10.91 -9.41
C ALA A 23 -13.00 11.17 -8.78
N VAL A 24 -12.97 12.12 -7.83
CA VAL A 24 -11.78 12.35 -7.01
C VAL A 24 -11.71 11.28 -5.94
N VAL A 25 -10.55 10.63 -5.80
CA VAL A 25 -10.31 9.61 -4.76
C VAL A 25 -9.57 10.24 -3.59
N ARG A 26 -9.97 9.90 -2.37
CA ARG A 26 -9.43 10.44 -1.10
C ARG A 26 -9.12 9.31 -0.13
N ASN A 27 -8.27 9.60 0.86
CA ASN A 27 -7.94 8.71 1.96
C ASN A 27 -7.52 7.31 1.49
N VAL A 28 -6.63 7.24 0.49
CA VAL A 28 -6.13 5.95 0.00
C VAL A 28 -5.15 5.39 1.02
N LEU A 29 -5.53 4.28 1.64
CA LEU A 29 -4.74 3.57 2.63
C LEU A 29 -4.39 2.19 2.09
N PHE A 30 -3.10 1.91 2.05
CA PHE A 30 -2.57 0.59 1.67
C PHE A 30 -2.20 -0.14 2.94
N ARG A 31 -2.82 -1.30 3.17
CA ARG A 31 -2.53 -2.14 4.32
C ARG A 31 -1.85 -3.42 3.87
N PHE A 32 -0.76 -3.73 4.55
CA PHE A 32 -0.03 -4.99 4.43
C PHE A 32 -0.02 -5.68 5.77
N ILE A 33 -0.41 -6.95 5.78
CA ILE A 33 -0.32 -7.83 6.93
C ILE A 33 0.56 -9.00 6.53
N VAL A 34 1.53 -9.34 7.37
CA VAL A 34 2.38 -10.50 7.14
C VAL A 34 2.37 -11.42 8.34
N GLU A 35 2.32 -12.72 8.07
CA GLU A 35 2.26 -13.76 9.09
C GLU A 35 3.45 -14.71 8.98
N ASN A 36 3.78 -15.34 10.10
CA ASN A 36 4.74 -16.44 10.13
C ASN A 36 4.07 -17.78 9.75
N ASP A 37 4.87 -18.84 9.77
CA ASP A 37 4.47 -20.22 9.50
C ASP A 37 3.45 -20.81 10.50
N GLN A 38 3.25 -20.14 11.63
CA GLN A 38 2.25 -20.49 12.64
C GLN A 38 0.94 -19.69 12.47
N GLY A 39 0.83 -18.88 11.41
CA GLY A 39 -0.33 -18.01 11.17
C GLY A 39 -0.42 -16.83 12.15
N SER A 40 0.66 -16.49 12.85
CA SER A 40 0.69 -15.29 13.71
C SER A 40 1.12 -14.08 12.89
N ILE A 41 0.36 -12.99 12.98
CA ILE A 41 0.75 -11.70 12.41
C ILE A 41 2.06 -11.23 13.08
N ILE A 42 3.11 -11.05 12.29
CA ILE A 42 4.41 -10.58 12.77
C ILE A 42 4.67 -9.11 12.43
N GLU A 43 3.93 -8.57 11.47
CA GLU A 43 3.95 -7.14 11.14
C GLU A 43 2.69 -6.75 10.38
N ALA A 44 2.20 -5.54 10.65
CA ALA A 44 1.16 -4.88 9.89
C ALA A 44 1.61 -3.45 9.59
N VAL A 45 1.59 -3.06 8.32
CA VAL A 45 1.96 -1.73 7.85
C VAL A 45 0.74 -1.11 7.19
N THR A 46 0.47 0.16 7.50
CA THR A 46 -0.50 0.97 6.76
C THR A 46 0.21 2.21 6.27
N ILE A 47 0.14 2.48 4.97
CA ILE A 47 0.68 3.69 4.36
C ILE A 47 -0.46 4.49 3.72
N ALA A 48 -0.40 5.81 3.86
CA ALA A 48 -1.22 6.71 3.07
C ALA A 48 -0.58 6.87 1.69
N VAL A 49 -1.40 6.88 0.65
CA VAL A 49 -0.96 7.18 -0.72
C VAL A 49 -1.64 8.45 -1.16
N ASP A 50 -0.90 9.55 -1.09
CA ASP A 50 -1.43 10.88 -1.32
C ASP A 50 -1.05 11.41 -2.70
N GLY A 51 -2.04 11.90 -3.45
CA GLY A 51 -1.84 12.56 -4.75
C GLY A 51 -1.59 14.06 -4.62
N VAL A 52 -2.18 14.85 -5.52
CA VAL A 52 -2.05 16.32 -5.54
C VAL A 52 -2.23 16.93 -4.15
N ASN A 53 -1.22 17.72 -3.75
CA ASN A 53 -1.14 18.44 -2.48
C ASN A 53 -1.31 17.58 -1.21
N GLY A 54 -1.15 16.26 -1.30
CA GLY A 54 -1.25 15.39 -0.14
C GLY A 54 -2.69 15.05 0.27
N GLU A 55 -3.70 15.32 -0.56
CA GLU A 55 -5.11 15.23 -0.14
C GLU A 55 -5.98 14.29 -0.99
N TYR A 56 -5.76 14.26 -2.30
CA TYR A 56 -6.63 13.53 -3.21
C TYR A 56 -5.90 13.11 -4.48
N ILE A 57 -6.49 12.14 -5.19
CA ILE A 57 -5.98 11.61 -6.44
C ILE A 57 -6.99 11.92 -7.54
N LEU A 58 -6.57 12.76 -8.49
CA LEU A 58 -7.36 13.18 -9.65
C LEU A 58 -7.48 12.07 -10.70
N GLN A 59 -8.45 12.20 -11.60
CA GLN A 59 -8.58 11.29 -12.73
C GLN A 59 -7.28 11.22 -13.54
N ASN A 60 -6.84 10.00 -13.83
CA ASN A 60 -5.60 9.64 -14.52
C ASN A 60 -4.30 10.09 -13.83
N GLU A 61 -4.36 10.64 -12.63
CA GLU A 61 -3.17 10.92 -11.84
C GLU A 61 -2.47 9.60 -11.50
N VAL A 62 -1.14 9.63 -11.61
CA VAL A 62 -0.26 8.51 -11.27
C VAL A 62 0.48 8.89 -9.99
N VAL A 63 0.27 8.13 -8.93
CA VAL A 63 0.94 8.34 -7.64
C VAL A 63 1.86 7.18 -7.35
N ASP A 64 3.11 7.49 -7.04
CA ASP A 64 4.12 6.51 -6.67
C ASP A 64 4.06 6.24 -5.16
N PHE A 65 4.23 4.99 -4.76
CA PHE A 65 4.35 4.61 -3.37
C PHE A 65 5.55 3.69 -3.17
N GLU A 66 6.13 3.77 -1.97
CA GLU A 66 7.16 2.86 -1.53
C GLU A 66 7.04 2.64 -0.01
N PHE A 67 7.26 1.40 0.43
CA PHE A 67 7.42 1.09 1.84
C PHE A 67 8.31 -0.15 2.02
N THR A 68 8.85 -0.30 3.23
CA THR A 68 9.70 -1.43 3.60
C THR A 68 9.11 -2.15 4.81
N LEU A 69 9.05 -3.48 4.75
CA LEU A 69 8.72 -4.30 5.91
C LEU A 69 9.93 -4.45 6.82
N ARG A 70 9.74 -4.25 8.13
CA ARG A 70 10.79 -4.40 9.13
C ARG A 70 11.11 -5.87 9.41
N SER A 71 10.15 -6.75 9.18
CA SER A 71 10.28 -8.20 9.33
C SER A 71 11.38 -8.75 8.42
N ARG A 72 12.09 -9.78 8.89
CA ARG A 72 13.08 -10.47 8.05
C ARG A 72 12.35 -11.30 7.00
N PRO A 73 12.76 -11.27 5.71
CA PRO A 73 12.07 -12.01 4.66
C PRO A 73 11.89 -13.50 4.96
N ASN A 74 12.89 -14.14 5.58
CA ASN A 74 12.86 -15.56 5.95
C ASN A 74 11.94 -15.91 7.14
N LYS A 75 11.25 -14.91 7.74
CA LYS A 75 10.24 -15.11 8.77
C LYS A 75 8.82 -14.91 8.25
N ILE A 76 8.67 -14.45 7.01
CA ILE A 76 7.38 -14.19 6.38
C ILE A 76 6.97 -15.46 5.63
N PHE A 77 5.80 -15.99 5.98
CA PHE A 77 5.21 -17.17 5.34
C PHE A 77 4.02 -16.79 4.47
N SER A 78 3.15 -15.91 4.95
CA SER A 78 2.01 -15.36 4.21
C SER A 78 2.06 -13.83 4.18
N LYS A 79 1.42 -13.25 3.17
CA LYS A 79 1.30 -11.81 2.96
C LYS A 79 -0.12 -11.52 2.48
N GLU A 80 -0.78 -10.57 3.12
CA GLU A 80 -2.06 -10.03 2.68
C GLU A 80 -1.90 -8.54 2.37
N PHE A 81 -2.55 -8.11 1.29
CA PHE A 81 -2.58 -6.73 0.86
C PHE A 81 -4.02 -6.29 0.64
N SER A 82 -4.38 -5.14 1.21
CA SER A 82 -5.66 -4.50 0.96
C SER A 82 -5.50 -3.00 0.72
N ILE A 83 -6.49 -2.43 0.02
CA ILE A 83 -6.59 -1.01 -0.27
C ILE A 83 -7.94 -0.54 0.23
N ASP A 84 -7.94 0.49 1.08
CA ASP A 84 -9.12 1.22 1.48
C ASP A 84 -9.06 2.62 0.86
N TYR A 85 -10.16 3.11 0.32
CA TYR A 85 -10.25 4.48 -0.21
C TYR A 85 -11.67 5.01 -0.12
N LYS A 86 -11.85 6.32 -0.29
CA LYS A 86 -13.15 6.97 -0.46
C LYS A 86 -13.23 7.62 -1.82
N SER A 87 -14.32 7.39 -2.54
CA SER A 87 -14.63 8.13 -3.77
C SER A 87 -15.65 9.22 -3.49
N SER A 88 -15.51 10.40 -4.10
CA SER A 88 -16.49 11.49 -3.99
C SER A 88 -17.90 11.16 -4.51
N GLY A 89 -18.12 9.96 -5.05
CA GLY A 89 -19.45 9.42 -5.41
C GLY A 89 -20.09 8.48 -4.38
N GLU A 90 -19.44 8.19 -3.26
CA GLU A 90 -19.92 7.27 -2.22
C GLU A 90 -20.57 7.97 -1.01
N ASP A 91 -20.67 9.30 -1.03
CA ASP A 91 -21.36 10.11 -0.01
C ASP A 91 -22.85 10.38 -0.35
N LEU A 92 -23.49 9.58 -1.21
CA LEU A 92 -24.93 9.66 -1.55
C LEU A 92 -25.68 8.35 -1.26
#